data_AF-A0A2W6D5X9-F1
#
_entry.id   AF-A0A2W6D5X9-F1
#
_cell.length_a   1.000
_cell.length_b   1.000
_cell.length_c   1.000
_cell.angle_alpha   90.00
_cell.angle_beta   90.00
_cell.angle_gamma   90.00
#
_symmetry.space_group_name_H-M   'P 1'
#
loop_
_entity.id
_entity.type
_entity.pdbx_description
1 polymer ?
#
loop_
_entity_poly.entity_id
_entity_poly.type
_entity_poly.pdbx_seq_one_letter_code
_entity_poly.pdbx_strand_id
1 'polypeptide(L)' 'MAAVEFGADAGMSTAEYAVGTIAAVAFAGVLFKVVSSPTVLHALTALVARALKAPF' A
#
# COMPACT_ATOMS: atom_id res chain seq x y z
N MET A 1 8.52 10.37 44.91
CA MET A 1 8.94 10.47 43.50
C MET A 1 7.81 9.91 42.66
N ALA A 2 6.86 10.76 42.27
CA ALA A 2 5.72 10.35 41.44
C ALA A 2 6.13 10.57 39.98
N ALA A 3 6.16 9.48 39.20
CA ALA A 3 6.33 9.57 37.76
C ALA A 3 5.07 10.23 37.16
N VAL A 4 5.29 11.21 36.28
CA VAL A 4 4.22 11.79 35.47
C VAL A 4 3.84 10.73 34.42
N GLU A 5 2.84 9.90 34.71
CA GLU A 5 2.27 8.88 33.80
C GLU A 5 0.79 9.14 33.50
N PHE A 6 0.43 10.38 33.17
CA PHE A 6 -0.96 10.74 32.81
C PHE A 6 -1.15 11.13 31.34
N GLY A 7 -0.20 10.80 30.46
CA GLY A 7 -0.28 11.18 29.04
C GLY A 7 0.29 10.18 28.02
N ALA A 8 1.14 9.23 28.43
CA ALA A 8 1.75 8.28 27.50
C ALA A 8 0.75 7.21 27.02
N ASP A 9 -0.01 6.61 27.93
CA ASP A 9 -0.99 5.57 27.60
C ASP A 9 -2.25 6.10 26.89
N ALA A 10 -2.64 7.35 27.17
CA ALA A 10 -3.85 7.95 26.60
C ALA A 10 -3.77 8.24 25.09
N GLY A 11 -2.55 8.34 24.53
CA GLY A 11 -2.31 8.61 23.11
C GLY A 11 -1.71 7.44 22.33
N MET A 12 -1.22 6.40 23.02
CA MET A 12 -0.48 5.29 22.41
C MET A 12 -1.34 4.54 21.37
N SER A 13 -2.57 4.15 21.72
CA SER A 13 -3.45 3.43 20.80
C SER A 13 -3.85 4.26 19.57
N THR A 14 -4.12 5.56 19.72
CA THR A 14 -4.46 6.44 18.58
C THR A 14 -3.27 6.63 17.63
N ALA A 15 -2.07 6.78 18.19
CA ALA A 15 -0.85 6.90 17.40
C ALA A 15 -0.54 5.61 16.61
N GLU A 16 -0.76 4.44 17.20
CA GLU A 16 -0.58 3.15 16.54
C GLU A 16 -1.48 3.00 15.30
N TYR A 17 -2.78 3.34 15.43
CA TYR A 17 -3.70 3.30 14.29
C TYR A 17 -3.31 4.30 13.19
N ALA A 18 -2.88 5.49 13.57
CA ALA A 18 -2.43 6.52 12.63
C ALA A 18 -1.18 6.04 11.86
N VAL A 19 -0.16 5.54 12.55
CA VAL A 19 1.07 5.03 11.95
C VAL A 19 0.78 3.79 11.10
N GLY A 20 -0.08 2.88 11.56
CA GLY A 20 -0.50 1.71 10.80
C GLY A 20 -1.17 2.08 9.47
N THR A 21 -2.02 3.10 9.48
CA THR A 21 -2.68 3.61 8.27
C THR A 21 -1.67 4.26 7.32
N ILE A 22 -0.76 5.08 7.84
CA ILE A 22 0.29 5.72 7.02
C ILE A 22 1.19 4.65 6.39
N ALA A 23 1.59 3.63 7.15
CA ALA A 23 2.39 2.52 6.64
C ALA A 23 1.67 1.77 5.51
N ALA A 24 0.37 1.48 5.68
CA ALA A 24 -0.45 0.83 4.65
C ALA A 24 -0.57 1.69 3.39
N VAL A 25 -0.83 2.98 3.53
CA VAL A 25 -0.93 3.92 2.39
C VAL A 25 0.40 4.08 1.66
N ALA A 26 1.52 4.16 2.39
CA ALA A 26 2.85 4.21 1.80
C ALA A 26 3.15 2.94 0.98
N PHE A 27 2.83 1.77 1.52
CA PHE A 27 2.96 0.49 0.82
C PHE A 27 2.06 0.43 -0.42
N ALA A 28 0.80 0.87 -0.32
CA ALA A 28 -0.11 0.97 -1.45
C ALA A 28 0.44 1.90 -2.54
N GLY A 29 1.08 3.02 -2.17
CA GLY A 29 1.76 3.91 -3.11
C GLY A 29 2.92 3.25 -3.87
N VAL A 30 3.70 2.41 -3.18
CA VAL A 30 4.75 1.60 -3.83
C VAL A 30 4.14 0.59 -4.79
N LEU A 31 3.10 -0.15 -4.37
CA LEU A 31 2.41 -1.09 -5.25
C LEU A 31 1.80 -0.39 -6.46
N PHE A 32 1.22 0.79 -6.28
CA PHE A 32 0.69 1.60 -7.38
C PHE A 32 1.78 1.93 -8.40
N LYS A 33 2.95 2.38 -7.96
CA LYS A 33 4.10 2.62 -8.83
C LYS A 33 4.53 1.36 -9.60
N VAL A 34 4.49 0.20 -8.97
CA VAL A 34 4.83 -1.08 -9.61
C VAL A 34 3.81 -1.41 -10.71
N VAL A 35 2.51 -1.39 -10.40
CA VAL A 35 1.47 -1.76 -11.37
C VAL A 35 1.31 -0.74 -12.51
N SER A 36 1.61 0.53 -12.25
CA SER A 36 1.64 1.59 -13.26
C SER A 36 2.97 1.67 -14.02
N SER A 37 3.94 0.80 -13.71
CA SER A 37 5.22 0.80 -14.42
C SER A 37 5.07 0.37 -15.89
N PRO A 38 5.91 0.87 -16.81
CA PRO A 38 5.86 0.47 -18.21
C PRO A 38 5.98 -1.05 -18.41
N THR A 39 6.80 -1.72 -17.60
CA THR A 39 6.97 -3.17 -17.64
C THR A 39 5.67 -3.92 -17.38
N VAL A 40 4.94 -3.56 -16.31
CA VAL A 40 3.67 -4.23 -15.97
C VAL A 40 2.60 -3.92 -17.01
N LEU A 41 2.49 -2.66 -17.44
CA LEU A 41 1.54 -2.26 -18.48
C LEU A 41 1.79 -2.98 -19.80
N HIS A 42 3.05 -3.12 -20.24
CA HIS A 42 3.39 -3.85 -21.45
C HIS A 42 3.08 -5.35 -21.33
N ALA A 43 3.36 -5.97 -20.18
CA ALA A 43 3.04 -7.37 -19.94
C ALA A 43 1.53 -7.63 -20.01
N LEU A 44 0.72 -6.77 -19.36
CA LEU A 44 -0.75 -6.85 -19.42
C LEU A 44 -1.26 -6.60 -20.84
N THR A 45 -0.72 -5.62 -21.55
CA THR A 45 -1.10 -5.32 -22.94
C THR A 45 -0.80 -6.51 -23.86
N ALA A 46 0.36 -7.15 -23.71
CA ALA A 46 0.73 -8.33 -24.49
C ALA A 46 -0.19 -9.52 -24.18
N LEU A 47 -0.55 -9.71 -22.91
CA LEU A 47 -1.49 -10.75 -22.48
C LEU A 47 -2.85 -10.57 -23.14
N VAL A 48 -3.42 -9.35 -23.10
CA VAL A 48 -4.69 -9.03 -23.74
C VAL A 48 -4.60 -9.20 -25.26
N ALA A 49 -3.53 -8.72 -25.90
CA ALA A 49 -3.33 -8.88 -27.34
C ALA A 49 -3.24 -10.35 -27.77
N ARG A 50 -2.65 -11.22 -26.94
CA ARG A 50 -2.63 -12.66 -27.18
C ARG A 50 -4.03 -13.27 -27.03
N ALA A 51 -4.78 -12.89 -26.01
CA ALA A 51 -6.15 -13.36 -25.79
C ALA A 51 -7.07 -13.01 -26.96
N LEU A 52 -6.95 -11.81 -27.53
CA LEU A 52 -7.73 -11.37 -28.68
C LEU A 52 -7.39 -12.11 -29.99
N LYS A 53 -6.19 -12.70 -30.08
CA LYS A 53 -5.74 -13.47 -31.25
C LYS A 53 -5.99 -14.97 -31.08
N ALA A 54 -6.49 -15.41 -29.92
CA ALA A 54 -6.78 -16.82 -29.70
C ALA A 54 -7.96 -17.24 -30.60
N PRO A 55 -7.86 -18.37 -31.31
CA PRO A 55 -9.01 -18.95 -31.99
C PRO A 55 -10.05 -19.33 -30.93
N PHE A 56 -11.32 -19.00 -31.21
CA PHE A 56 -12.47 -19.40 -30.40
C PHE A 56 -12.83 -20.87 -30.62
#